data_AF-A0A212KVD6-F1
#
_entry.id   AF-A0A212KVD6-F1
#
_cell.length_a   1.000
_cell.length_b   1.000
_cell.length_c   1.000
_cell.angle_alpha   90.00
_cell.angle_beta   90.00
_cell.angle_gamma   90.00
#
_symmetry.space_group_name_H-M   'P 1'
#
loop_
_entity.id
_entity.type
_entity.pdbx_description
1 polymer ?
#
loop_
_entity_poly.entity_id
_entity_poly.type
_entity_poly.pdbx_seq_one_letter_code
_entity_poly.pdbx_strand_id
1 'polypeptide(L)'
;MSTNPSVPIRFTKEERELALQAAKLSGTSKWTSWVRQVALQKARIIVEEYQALTLSNKDRDLFLESLNNPPELGKNLKHAISKYLDSKGS
;
A
#
# COMPACT_ATOMS: atom_id res chain seq x y z
N MET A 1 2.48 9.36 27.04
CA MET A 1 3.61 9.63 26.12
C MET A 1 3.95 8.34 25.41
N SER A 2 3.68 8.22 24.11
CA SER A 2 4.08 7.02 23.35
C SER A 2 5.54 7.20 22.91
N THR A 3 6.47 6.44 23.46
CA THR A 3 7.88 6.48 23.04
C THR A 3 8.02 5.73 21.72
N ASN A 4 8.59 6.38 20.70
CA ASN A 4 8.85 5.72 19.42
C ASN A 4 10.25 5.09 19.48
N PRO A 5 10.38 3.75 19.52
CA PRO A 5 11.67 3.11 19.74
C PRO A 5 12.59 3.24 18.52
N SER A 6 13.87 3.49 18.76
CA SER A 6 14.90 3.40 17.71
C SER A 6 15.12 1.94 17.32
N VAL A 7 15.13 1.66 16.02
CA VAL A 7 15.40 0.32 15.50
C VAL A 7 16.87 0.22 15.07
N PRO A 8 17.72 -0.60 15.72
CA PRO A 8 19.07 -0.82 15.27
C PRO A 8 19.08 -1.68 14.00
N ILE A 9 19.75 -1.21 12.95
CA ILE A 9 19.90 -1.94 11.68
C ILE A 9 21.38 -2.19 11.45
N ARG A 10 21.74 -3.44 11.17
CA ARG A 10 23.09 -3.84 10.79
C ARG A 10 23.19 -3.86 9.27
N PHE A 11 24.25 -3.27 8.75
CA PHE A 11 24.59 -3.28 7.33
C PHE A 11 25.94 -3.97 7.16
N THR A 12 26.10 -4.73 6.08
CA THR A 12 27.42 -5.16 5.63
C THR A 12 28.21 -3.95 5.13
N LYS A 13 29.52 -4.16 4.91
CA LYS A 13 30.38 -3.10 4.37
C LYS A 13 29.92 -2.71 2.97
N GLU A 14 29.61 -3.71 2.15
CA GLU A 14 29.21 -3.56 0.75
C GLU A 14 27.88 -2.80 0.64
N GLU A 15 26.89 -3.16 1.46
CA GLU A 15 25.60 -2.46 1.51
C GLU A 15 25.77 -0.98 1.89
N ARG A 16 26.63 -0.71 2.88
CA ARG A 16 26.89 0.65 3.35
C ARG A 16 27.60 1.48 2.29
N GLU A 17 28.59 0.91 1.61
CA GLU A 17 29.33 1.59 0.55
C GLU A 17 28.42 1.96 -0.63
N LEU A 18 27.60 1.01 -1.09
CA LEU A 18 26.63 1.26 -2.16
C LEU A 18 25.64 2.37 -1.78
N ALA A 19 25.05 2.28 -0.59
CA ALA A 19 24.10 3.27 -0.10
C ALA A 19 24.74 4.65 0.10
N LEU A 20 26.00 4.74 0.54
CA LEU A 20 26.74 6.01 0.62
C LEU A 20 27.04 6.61 -0.76
N GLN A 21 27.33 5.79 -1.76
CA GLN A 21 27.48 6.26 -3.14
C GLN A 21 26.15 6.84 -3.66
N ALA A 22 25.05 6.12 -3.48
CA ALA A 22 23.72 6.60 -3.84
C ALA A 22 23.33 7.89 -3.09
N ALA A 23 23.69 7.99 -1.80
CA ALA A 23 23.43 9.18 -1.00
C ALA A 23 24.17 10.42 -1.52
N LYS A 24 25.44 10.28 -1.91
CA LYS A 24 26.20 11.35 -2.56
C LYS A 24 25.53 11.80 -3.86
N LEU A 25 25.10 10.85 -4.70
CA LEU A 25 24.43 11.15 -5.96
C LEU A 25 23.07 11.84 -5.75
N SER A 26 22.34 11.50 -4.69
CA SER A 26 21.05 12.11 -4.35
C SER A 26 21.17 13.44 -3.60
N GLY A 27 22.38 13.98 -3.42
CA GLY A 27 22.61 15.24 -2.70
C GLY A 27 22.51 15.15 -1.17
N THR A 28 22.47 13.94 -0.61
CA THR A 28 22.36 13.71 0.84
C THR A 28 23.66 13.11 1.37
N SER A 29 24.45 13.89 2.12
CA SER A 29 25.73 13.40 2.68
C SER A 29 25.57 12.61 3.99
N LYS A 30 24.43 12.71 4.67
CA LYS A 30 24.19 12.09 5.98
C LYS A 30 23.53 10.71 5.83
N TRP A 31 24.27 9.66 6.22
CA TRP A 31 23.82 8.25 6.21
C TRP A 31 22.41 8.04 6.77
N THR A 32 22.18 8.44 8.02
CA THR A 32 20.90 8.19 8.72
C THR A 32 19.73 8.93 8.09
N SER A 33 19.99 10.13 7.55
CA SER A 33 19.00 10.92 6.83
C SER A 33 18.61 10.23 5.52
N TRP A 34 19.60 9.75 4.78
CA TRP A 34 19.37 9.05 3.51
C TRP A 34 18.60 7.75 3.71
N VAL A 35 19.00 6.91 4.67
CA VAL A 35 18.30 5.65 4.99
C VAL A 35 16.84 5.92 5.37
N ARG A 36 16.58 6.94 6.20
CA ARG A 36 15.21 7.34 6.56
C ARG A 36 14.40 7.78 5.34
N GLN A 37 15.01 8.61 4.48
CA GLN A 37 14.37 9.12 3.28
C GLN A 37 13.96 7.98 2.34
N VAL A 38 14.89 7.07 2.04
CA VAL A 38 14.64 5.92 1.16
C VAL A 38 13.58 4.99 1.74
N ALA A 39 13.65 4.68 3.05
CA ALA A 39 12.66 3.85 3.70
C ALA A 39 11.25 4.46 3.61
N LEU A 40 11.12 5.77 3.88
CA LEU A 40 9.84 6.46 3.76
C LEU A 40 9.33 6.56 2.32
N GLN A 41 10.22 6.79 1.36
CA GLN A 41 9.86 6.81 -0.05
C GLN A 41 9.31 5.45 -0.49
N LYS A 42 10.01 4.35 -0.19
CA LYS A 42 9.55 3.02 -0.57
C LYS A 42 8.27 2.62 0.17
N ALA A 43 8.12 2.99 1.44
CA ALA A 43 6.89 2.77 2.18
C ALA A 43 5.69 3.48 1.54
N ARG A 44 5.84 4.74 1.10
CA ARG A 44 4.78 5.46 0.38
C ARG A 44 4.39 4.76 -0.90
N ILE A 45 5.36 4.38 -1.72
CA ILE A 45 5.11 3.64 -2.97
C ILE A 45 4.32 2.35 -2.69
N ILE A 46 4.72 1.56 -1.69
CA ILE A 46 4.01 0.32 -1.34
C ILE A 46 2.58 0.64 -0.89
N VAL A 47 2.40 1.62 0.00
CA VAL A 47 1.04 1.99 0.47
C VAL A 47 0.18 2.44 -0.70
N GLU A 48 0.70 3.27 -1.59
CA GLU A 48 0.00 3.75 -2.79
C GLU A 48 -0.34 2.59 -3.74
N GLU A 49 0.61 1.68 -4.01
CA GLU A 49 0.39 0.50 -4.85
C GLU A 49 -0.71 -0.41 -4.30
N TYR A 50 -0.78 -0.60 -2.99
CA TYR A 50 -1.79 -1.47 -2.37
C TYR A 50 -3.14 -0.77 -2.15
N GLN A 51 -3.17 0.55 -2.00
CA GLN A 51 -4.41 1.31 -1.82
C GLN A 51 -5.05 1.76 -3.14
N ALA A 52 -4.26 1.98 -4.18
CA ALA A 52 -4.73 2.39 -5.48
C ALA A 52 -4.99 1.16 -6.38
N LEU A 53 -6.27 0.88 -6.64
CA LEU A 53 -6.67 -0.01 -7.72
C LEU A 53 -6.38 0.67 -9.07
N THR A 54 -5.23 0.34 -9.67
CA THR A 54 -4.92 0.77 -11.03
C THR A 54 -5.65 -0.16 -12.01
N LEU A 55 -6.83 0.27 -12.44
CA LEU A 55 -7.63 -0.46 -13.43
C LEU A 55 -7.08 -0.25 -14.84
N SER A 56 -7.07 -1.32 -15.65
CA SER A 56 -6.93 -1.19 -17.10
C SER A 56 -8.06 -0.31 -17.65
N ASN A 57 -7.92 0.26 -18.85
CA ASN A 57 -8.99 1.08 -19.43
C ASN A 57 -10.31 0.27 -19.53
N LYS A 58 -10.23 -1.01 -19.91
CA LYS A 58 -11.39 -1.89 -19.99
C LYS A 58 -12.04 -2.12 -18.62
N ASP A 59 -11.25 -2.39 -17.59
CA ASP A 59 -11.78 -2.63 -16.24
C ASP A 59 -12.35 -1.34 -15.62
N ARG A 60 -11.75 -0.19 -15.96
CA ARG A 60 -12.27 1.13 -15.57
C ARG A 60 -13.63 1.38 -16.19
N ASP A 61 -13.78 1.14 -17.49
CA ASP A 61 -15.04 1.36 -18.19
C ASP A 61 -16.15 0.45 -17.65
N LEU A 62 -15.85 -0.83 -17.43
CA LEU A 62 -16.78 -1.78 -16.80
C LEU A 62 -17.16 -1.37 -15.37
N PHE A 63 -16.18 -0.87 -14.59
CA PHE A 63 -16.43 -0.39 -13.24
C PHE A 63 -17.32 0.86 -13.23
N LEU A 64 -17.05 1.84 -14.10
CA LEU A 64 -17.87 3.05 -14.25
C LEU A 64 -19.27 2.72 -14.76
N GLU A 65 -19.40 1.79 -15.71
CA GLU A 65 -20.69 1.29 -16.18
C GLU A 65 -21.47 0.64 -15.04
N SER A 66 -20.82 -0.15 -14.20
CA SER A 66 -21.46 -0.78 -13.03
C SER A 66 -21.86 0.23 -11.94
N LEU A 67 -21.17 1.38 -11.83
CA LEU A 67 -21.59 2.45 -10.92
C LEU A 67 -22.82 3.21 -11.45
N ASN A 68 -22.87 3.47 -12.76
CA ASN A 68 -23.99 4.17 -13.40
C ASN A 68 -25.22 3.27 -13.55
N ASN A 69 -25.00 1.99 -13.83
CA ASN A 69 -26.01 0.96 -14.03
C ASN A 69 -25.71 -0.23 -13.10
N PRO A 70 -26.01 -0.11 -11.79
CA PRO A 70 -25.75 -1.16 -10.84
C PRO A 70 -26.49 -2.44 -11.27
N PRO A 71 -25.78 -3.57 -11.47
CA PRO A 71 -26.41 -4.81 -11.90
C PRO A 71 -27.31 -5.36 -10.79
N GLU A 72 -28.37 -6.07 -11.18
CA GLU A 72 -29.19 -6.76 -10.19
C GLU A 72 -28.37 -7.82 -9.44
N LEU A 73 -28.55 -7.87 -8.11
CA LEU A 73 -27.89 -8.87 -7.28
C LEU A 73 -28.33 -10.28 -7.68
N GLY A 74 -27.35 -11.14 -7.97
CA GLY A 74 -27.59 -12.55 -8.28
C GLY A 74 -28.22 -13.31 -7.11
N LYS A 75 -28.92 -14.41 -7.41
CA LYS A 75 -29.63 -15.24 -6.41
C LYS A 75 -28.73 -15.71 -5.26
N ASN A 76 -27.48 -16.07 -5.57
CA ASN A 76 -26.50 -16.53 -4.57
C ASN A 76 -26.09 -15.40 -3.60
N LEU A 77 -25.89 -14.19 -4.12
CA LEU A 77 -25.52 -13.03 -3.30
C LEU A 77 -26.69 -12.59 -2.42
N LYS A 78 -27.92 -12.57 -2.96
CA LYS A 78 -29.15 -12.34 -2.19
C LYS A 78 -29.30 -13.33 -1.03
N HIS A 79 -29.06 -14.63 -1.29
CA HIS A 79 -29.14 -15.67 -0.27
C HIS A 79 -28.07 -15.51 0.83
N ALA A 80 -26.82 -15.22 0.45
CA ALA A 80 -25.74 -14.98 1.41
C ALA A 80 -26.01 -13.76 2.31
N ILE A 81 -26.54 -12.67 1.74
CA ILE A 81 -26.94 -11.48 2.49
C ILE A 81 -28.07 -11.80 3.47
N SER A 82 -29.11 -12.52 3.04
CA SER A 82 -30.21 -12.96 3.93
C SER A 82 -29.66 -13.73 5.13
N LYS A 83 -28.83 -14.75 4.87
CA LYS A 83 -28.21 -15.56 5.92
C LYS A 83 -27.37 -14.73 6.90
N TYR A 84 -26.62 -13.74 6.40
CA TYR A 84 -25.84 -12.84 7.24
C TYR A 84 -26.74 -11.98 8.15
N LEU A 85 -27.80 -11.37 7.60
CA LEU A 85 -28.74 -10.54 8.35
C LEU A 85 -29.50 -11.34 9.40
N ASP A 86 -29.96 -12.56 9.06
CA ASP A 86 -30.63 -13.47 9.99
C ASP A 86 -29.71 -13.86 11.16
N SER A 87 -28.42 -14.07 10.89
CA SER A 87 -27.42 -14.41 11.92
C SER A 87 -27.02 -13.26 12.85
N LYS A 88 -27.29 -12.01 12.46
CA LYS A 88 -27.02 -10.79 13.25
C LYS A 88 -28.24 -10.28 14.01
N GLY A 89 -29.43 -10.80 13.71
CA GLY A 89 -30.70 -10.45 14.33
C GLY A 89 -31.20 -11.42 15.41
N SER A 90 -30.36 -12.36 15.88
CA SER A 90 -30.64 -13.29 16.99
C SER A 90 -29.68 -13.08 18.15
#